data_AF-A0A3M1ZQ54-F1
#
_entry.id   AF-A0A3M1ZQ54-F1
#
_cell.length_a   1.000
_cell.length_b   1.000
_cell.length_c   1.000
_cell.angle_alpha   90.00
_cell.angle_beta   90.00
_cell.angle_gamma   90.00
#
_symmetry.space_group_name_H-M   'P 1'
#
loop_
_entity.id
_entity.type
_entity.pdbx_description
1 polymer ?
#
loop_
_entity_poly.entity_id
_entity_poly.type
_entity_poly.pdbx_seq_one_letter_code
_entity_poly.pdbx_strand_id
1 'polypeptide(L)'
;VNGEPFNFPDGRFWLVNLDTSNPQGKERMYRVEDESEDIKGVAAIYKVCTHLGCIYSWVPANNRFECPCHGSKYRLDGRRIEGPAPRTLDRFKLEALAADQKTVLASSELRNNFYQPVILPANTAFIRVDTGARKLGPSERLLCEFTNNCP
;
A
#
# COMPACT_ATOMS: atom_id res chain seq x y z
N VAL A 1 0.55 -11.78 -7.17
CA VAL A 1 1.43 -10.59 -6.98
C VAL A 1 0.97 -9.52 -7.95
N ASN A 2 0.98 -8.25 -7.54
CA ASN A 2 0.52 -7.08 -8.30
C ASN A 2 -0.92 -7.17 -8.84
N GLY A 3 -1.75 -8.02 -8.25
CA GLY A 3 -3.16 -8.13 -8.61
C GLY A 3 -3.99 -6.98 -8.03
N GLU A 4 -5.29 -7.00 -8.31
CA GLU A 4 -6.22 -6.06 -7.67
C GLU A 4 -6.21 -6.22 -6.14
N PRO A 5 -6.35 -5.11 -5.40
CA PRO A 5 -6.33 -5.13 -3.94
C PRO A 5 -7.61 -5.75 -3.37
N PHE A 6 -7.49 -6.48 -2.27
CA PHE A 6 -8.64 -7.05 -1.57
C PHE A 6 -9.18 -6.07 -0.52
N ASN A 7 -10.48 -5.82 -0.53
CA ASN A 7 -11.14 -4.90 0.39
C ASN A 7 -11.53 -5.61 1.69
N PHE A 8 -11.18 -5.04 2.84
CA PHE A 8 -11.65 -5.46 4.16
C PHE A 8 -12.43 -4.31 4.81
N PRO A 9 -13.75 -4.20 4.59
CA PRO A 9 -14.56 -3.06 5.05
C PRO A 9 -14.55 -2.88 6.56
N ASP A 10 -14.70 -3.98 7.32
CA ASP A 10 -14.80 -3.96 8.79
C ASP A 10 -13.51 -3.46 9.45
N GLY A 11 -12.37 -3.85 8.89
CA GLY A 11 -11.05 -3.35 9.31
C GLY A 11 -10.65 -2.03 8.66
N ARG A 12 -11.45 -1.51 7.72
CA ARG A 12 -11.16 -0.32 6.91
C ARG A 12 -9.77 -0.35 6.25
N PHE A 13 -9.39 -1.46 5.62
CA PHE A 13 -8.12 -1.52 4.87
C PHE A 13 -8.24 -2.29 3.56
N TRP A 14 -7.24 -2.08 2.72
CA TRP A 14 -6.96 -2.88 1.54
C TRP A 14 -5.77 -3.79 1.81
N LEU A 15 -5.85 -5.04 1.41
CA LEU A 15 -4.72 -5.95 1.37
C LEU A 15 -4.13 -5.96 -0.04
N VAL A 16 -2.84 -5.67 -0.15
CA VAL A 16 -2.12 -5.60 -1.43
C VAL A 16 -0.95 -6.55 -1.43
N ASN A 17 -0.60 -7.10 -2.60
CA ASN A 17 0.57 -7.95 -2.80
C ASN A 17 1.45 -7.30 -3.86
N LEU A 18 2.61 -6.79 -3.46
CA LEU A 18 3.47 -5.89 -4.23
C LEU A 18 4.76 -6.59 -4.64
N ASP A 19 5.22 -6.35 -5.87
CA ASP A 19 6.56 -6.69 -6.33
C ASP A 19 6.97 -5.79 -7.50
N THR A 20 7.84 -4.82 -7.26
CA THR A 20 8.34 -3.92 -8.33
C THR A 20 9.33 -4.58 -9.28
N SER A 21 9.91 -5.73 -8.90
CA SER A 21 10.87 -6.47 -9.73
C SER A 21 10.19 -7.46 -10.68
N ASN A 22 8.93 -7.80 -10.41
CA ASN A 22 8.18 -8.76 -11.21
C ASN A 22 7.88 -8.16 -12.59
N PRO A 23 8.34 -8.78 -13.69
CA PRO A 23 8.04 -8.29 -15.03
C PRO A 23 6.56 -8.45 -15.39
N GLN A 24 5.86 -9.42 -14.80
CA GLN A 24 4.41 -9.55 -14.89
C GLN A 24 3.72 -8.64 -13.87
N GLY A 25 2.71 -7.88 -14.29
CA GLY A 25 1.98 -6.95 -13.40
C GLY A 25 2.56 -5.52 -13.38
N LYS A 26 3.50 -5.20 -14.28
CA LYS A 26 4.09 -3.86 -14.41
C LYS A 26 3.06 -2.77 -14.75
N GLU A 27 1.92 -3.14 -15.30
CA GLU A 27 0.80 -2.24 -15.55
C GLU A 27 0.11 -1.72 -14.27
N ARG A 28 0.37 -2.34 -13.12
CA ARG A 28 -0.18 -1.97 -11.79
C ARG A 28 0.89 -1.56 -10.80
N MET A 29 2.03 -2.24 -10.81
CA MET A 29 3.14 -1.95 -9.91
C MET A 29 4.46 -2.07 -10.66
N TYR A 30 5.19 -0.97 -10.69
CA TYR A 30 6.49 -0.84 -11.33
C TYR A 30 7.38 0.00 -10.44
N ARG A 31 8.69 -0.14 -10.61
CA ARG A 31 9.68 0.68 -9.92
C ARG A 31 9.70 2.10 -10.50
N VAL A 32 9.69 3.13 -9.66
CA VAL A 32 9.90 4.53 -10.10
C VAL A 32 11.32 4.99 -9.84
N GLU A 33 11.72 6.09 -10.47
CA GLU A 33 13.11 6.56 -10.51
C GLU A 33 13.73 6.85 -9.14
N ASP A 34 12.93 7.31 -8.18
CA ASP A 34 13.39 7.64 -6.83
C ASP A 34 13.30 6.47 -5.83
N GLU A 35 12.92 5.27 -6.29
CA GLU A 35 12.97 4.04 -5.48
C GLU A 35 14.37 3.42 -5.60
N SER A 36 15.12 3.40 -4.49
CA SER A 36 16.45 2.78 -4.39
C SER A 36 16.42 1.28 -4.13
N GLU A 37 15.29 0.74 -3.69
CA GLU A 37 15.09 -0.68 -3.38
C GLU A 37 13.80 -1.21 -4.02
N ASP A 38 13.72 -2.53 -4.19
CA ASP A 38 12.48 -3.16 -4.65
C ASP A 38 11.44 -3.18 -3.52
N ILE A 39 10.18 -2.92 -3.88
CA ILE A 39 9.04 -3.09 -2.97
C ILE A 39 8.49 -4.49 -3.21
N LYS A 40 8.61 -5.37 -2.20
CA LYS A 40 8.16 -6.76 -2.27
C LYS A 40 7.37 -7.18 -1.05
N GLY A 41 6.27 -7.90 -1.26
CA GLY A 41 5.48 -8.52 -0.20
C GLY A 41 4.08 -7.91 -0.03
N VAL A 42 3.44 -8.29 1.07
CA VAL A 42 2.05 -7.96 1.36
C VAL A 42 1.95 -6.81 2.35
N ALA A 43 1.05 -5.86 2.11
CA ALA A 43 0.79 -4.74 3.01
C ALA A 43 -0.71 -4.54 3.25
N ALA A 44 -1.05 -4.03 4.44
CA ALA A 44 -2.40 -3.60 4.79
C ALA A 44 -2.48 -2.06 4.78
N ILE A 45 -3.14 -1.50 3.77
CA ILE A 45 -3.24 -0.05 3.54
C ILE A 45 -4.56 0.46 4.11
N TYR A 46 -4.52 1.42 5.03
CA TYR A 46 -5.70 1.99 5.64
C TYR A 46 -6.54 2.74 4.60
N LYS A 47 -7.82 2.39 4.50
CA LYS A 47 -8.76 2.87 3.47
C LYS A 47 -9.32 4.27 3.75
N VAL A 48 -8.52 5.15 4.32
CA VAL A 48 -8.90 6.53 4.60
C VAL A 48 -7.92 7.46 3.92
N CYS A 49 -8.46 8.32 3.06
CA CYS A 49 -7.70 9.30 2.32
C CYS A 49 -7.00 10.28 3.28
N THR A 50 -5.70 10.49 3.06
CA THR A 50 -4.85 11.32 3.92
C THR A 50 -5.06 12.82 3.72
N HIS A 51 -5.93 13.23 2.80
CA HIS A 51 -6.41 14.60 2.67
C HIS A 51 -7.33 14.98 3.85
N LEU A 52 -8.62 14.59 3.78
CA LEU A 52 -9.65 14.96 4.75
C LEU A 52 -10.52 13.76 5.18
N GLY A 53 -10.02 12.52 5.02
CA GLY A 53 -10.61 11.36 5.67
C GLY A 53 -11.69 10.59 4.90
N CYS A 54 -11.90 10.88 3.61
CA CYS A 54 -12.84 10.11 2.79
C CYS A 54 -12.38 8.66 2.56
N ILE A 55 -13.35 7.75 2.40
CA ILE A 55 -13.11 6.38 1.95
C ILE A 55 -12.84 6.41 0.44
N TYR A 56 -11.63 6.02 0.03
CA TYR A 56 -11.26 5.90 -1.38
C TYR A 56 -11.51 4.47 -1.90
N SER A 57 -11.55 4.32 -3.22
CA SER A 57 -11.81 3.03 -3.88
C SER A 57 -10.70 2.67 -4.85
N TRP A 58 -10.52 1.37 -5.12
CA TRP A 58 -9.71 0.91 -6.25
C TRP A 58 -10.49 1.10 -7.55
N VAL A 59 -9.83 1.60 -8.59
CA VAL A 59 -10.38 1.79 -9.94
C VAL A 59 -9.64 0.88 -10.91
N PRO A 60 -10.18 -0.31 -11.24
CA PRO A 60 -9.52 -1.30 -12.09
C PRO A 60 -9.08 -0.77 -13.45
N ALA A 61 -9.92 0.05 -14.09
CA ALA A 61 -9.63 0.62 -15.41
C ALA A 61 -8.36 1.49 -15.44
N ASN A 62 -7.99 2.05 -14.28
CA ASN A 62 -6.86 2.97 -14.14
C ASN A 62 -5.72 2.40 -13.28
N ASN A 63 -5.87 1.17 -12.77
CA ASN A 63 -4.88 0.51 -11.91
C ASN A 63 -4.40 1.37 -10.72
N ARG A 64 -5.32 2.09 -10.09
CA ARG A 64 -4.98 2.98 -8.96
C ARG A 64 -6.14 3.14 -7.98
N PHE A 65 -5.82 3.65 -6.80
CA PHE A 65 -6.81 4.12 -5.85
C PHE A 65 -7.23 5.55 -6.17
N GLU A 66 -8.53 5.84 -6.10
CA GLU A 66 -9.08 7.17 -6.33
C GLU A 66 -10.01 7.58 -5.19
N CYS A 67 -9.78 8.78 -4.65
CA CYS A 67 -10.63 9.40 -3.65
C CYS A 67 -11.70 10.26 -4.34
N PRO A 68 -13.00 9.94 -4.17
CA PRO A 68 -14.07 10.64 -4.87
C PRO A 68 -14.31 12.07 -4.38
N CYS A 69 -13.80 12.43 -3.21
CA CYS A 69 -14.11 13.73 -2.59
C CYS A 69 -13.37 14.91 -3.24
N HIS A 70 -12.06 14.76 -3.45
CA HIS A 70 -11.20 15.85 -3.95
C HIS A 70 -10.17 15.37 -4.97
N GLY A 71 -10.34 14.16 -5.52
CA GLY A 71 -9.54 13.66 -6.63
C GLY A 71 -8.13 13.19 -6.28
N SER A 72 -7.79 12.95 -5.00
CA SER A 72 -6.49 12.35 -4.66
C SER A 72 -6.37 10.93 -5.22
N LYS A 73 -5.24 10.64 -5.88
CA LYS A 73 -4.97 9.35 -6.52
C LYS A 73 -3.73 8.71 -5.90
N TYR A 74 -3.72 7.39 -5.76
CA TYR A 74 -2.61 6.65 -5.15
C TYR A 74 -2.29 5.38 -5.94
N ARG A 75 -1.01 5.02 -6.03
CA ARG A 75 -0.50 3.76 -6.61
C ARG A 75 -0.97 2.56 -5.77
N LEU A 76 -0.80 1.34 -6.31
CA LEU A 76 -1.17 0.10 -5.62
C LEU A 76 -0.50 -0.06 -4.24
N ASP A 77 0.71 0.46 -4.06
CA ASP A 77 1.43 0.47 -2.78
C ASP A 77 0.98 1.56 -1.80
N GLY A 78 0.06 2.41 -2.23
CA GLY A 78 -0.52 3.52 -1.49
C GLY A 78 0.21 4.85 -1.67
N ARG A 79 1.27 4.89 -2.49
CA ARG A 79 2.05 6.09 -2.77
C ARG A 79 1.21 7.13 -3.50
N ARG A 80 1.25 8.39 -3.05
CA ARG A 80 0.46 9.46 -3.66
C ARG A 80 0.92 9.75 -5.08
N ILE A 81 -0.02 9.81 -6.01
CA ILE A 81 0.20 10.19 -7.42
C ILE A 81 -0.18 11.66 -7.63
N GLU A 82 -1.41 12.03 -7.26
CA GLU A 82 -2.00 13.32 -7.62
C GLU A 82 -3.00 13.77 -6.55
N GLY A 83 -3.34 15.06 -6.59
CA GLY A 83 -4.40 15.66 -5.81
C GLY A 83 -3.93 16.22 -4.46
N PRO A 84 -4.86 16.75 -3.65
CA PRO A 84 -4.53 17.62 -2.52
C PRO A 84 -4.03 16.88 -1.27
N ALA A 85 -4.08 15.55 -1.23
CA ALA A 85 -3.54 14.79 -0.12
C ALA A 85 -2.05 15.13 0.07
N PRO A 86 -1.55 15.37 1.29
CA PRO A 86 -0.16 15.81 1.47
C PRO A 86 0.87 14.67 1.49
N ARG A 87 0.42 13.41 1.55
CA ARG A 87 1.26 12.24 1.88
C ARG A 87 0.70 10.92 1.40
N THR A 88 1.55 9.90 1.39
CA THR A 88 1.21 8.48 1.11
C THR A 88 0.18 7.95 2.12
N LEU A 89 -0.60 6.94 1.70
CA LEU A 89 -1.61 6.30 2.54
C LEU A 89 -1.01 5.59 3.77
N ASP A 90 -1.79 5.52 4.85
CA ASP A 90 -1.36 4.90 6.10
C ASP A 90 -1.30 3.37 5.96
N ARG A 91 -0.46 2.72 6.78
CA ARG A 91 -0.40 1.26 6.85
C ARG A 91 -0.64 0.76 8.26
N PHE A 92 -1.24 -0.41 8.35
CA PHE A 92 -1.35 -1.19 9.58
C PHE A 92 -0.19 -2.17 9.70
N LYS A 93 0.13 -2.57 10.94
CA LYS A 93 1.04 -3.69 11.17
C LYS A 93 0.43 -4.97 10.59
N LEU A 94 1.25 -5.75 9.90
CA LEU A 94 0.86 -7.04 9.32
C LEU A 94 1.80 -8.14 9.80
N GLU A 95 1.25 -9.30 10.12
CA GLU A 95 1.99 -10.48 10.53
C GLU A 95 1.56 -11.70 9.71
N ALA A 96 2.53 -12.47 9.26
CA ALA A 96 2.33 -13.79 8.67
C ALA A 96 2.40 -14.83 9.79
N LEU A 97 1.39 -15.70 9.89
CA LEU A 97 1.27 -16.70 10.95
C LEU A 97 1.29 -18.12 10.39
N ALA A 98 1.83 -19.05 11.18
CA ALA A 98 1.73 -20.47 10.92
C ALA A 98 0.30 -20.99 11.13
N ALA A 99 0.07 -22.27 10.85
CA ALA A 99 -1.25 -22.90 10.93
C ALA A 99 -1.87 -22.89 12.34
N ASP A 100 -1.06 -22.78 13.39
CA ASP A 100 -1.51 -22.69 14.78
C ASP A 100 -2.10 -21.32 15.16
N GLN A 101 -2.07 -20.33 14.25
CA GLN A 101 -2.48 -18.93 14.45
C GLN A 101 -1.76 -18.20 15.59
N LYS A 102 -0.68 -18.77 16.14
CA LYS A 102 0.07 -18.23 17.28
C LYS A 102 1.50 -17.91 16.89
N THR A 103 2.13 -18.80 16.13
CA THR A 103 3.51 -18.65 15.70
C THR A 103 3.61 -17.59 14.60
N VAL A 104 4.28 -16.47 14.91
CA VAL A 104 4.57 -15.41 13.95
C VAL A 104 5.79 -15.81 13.12
N LEU A 105 5.59 -15.96 11.81
CA LEU A 105 6.63 -16.33 10.85
C LEU A 105 7.36 -15.12 10.28
N ALA A 106 6.63 -14.02 10.09
CA ALA A 106 7.18 -12.73 9.66
C ALA A 106 6.26 -11.59 10.13
N SER A 107 6.82 -10.39 10.27
CA SER A 107 6.08 -9.19 10.67
C SER A 107 6.54 -8.00 9.85
N SER A 108 5.65 -7.04 9.60
CA SER A 108 5.99 -5.78 8.96
C SER A 108 7.00 -5.02 9.81
N GLU A 109 8.16 -4.75 9.23
CA GLU A 109 9.20 -3.95 9.87
C GLU A 109 8.88 -2.46 9.78
N LEU A 110 9.31 -1.70 10.78
CA LEU A 110 9.26 -0.25 10.73
C LEU A 110 10.57 0.28 10.13
N ARG A 111 10.47 0.92 8.97
CA ARG A 111 11.55 1.72 8.41
C ARG A 111 11.07 3.15 8.30
N ASN A 112 11.82 4.10 8.86
CA ASN A 112 11.44 5.52 8.91
C ASN A 112 10.02 5.75 9.45
N ASN A 113 9.66 5.02 10.51
CA ASN A 113 8.34 5.06 11.16
C ASN A 113 7.15 4.67 10.23
N PHE A 114 7.40 3.90 9.17
CA PHE A 114 6.39 3.38 8.25
C PHE A 114 6.53 1.88 8.04
N TYR A 115 5.40 1.16 8.04
CA TYR A 115 5.39 -0.30 7.89
C TYR A 115 5.76 -0.72 6.47
N GLN A 116 6.80 -1.54 6.36
CA GLN A 116 7.21 -2.15 5.10
C GLN A 116 6.34 -3.38 4.78
N PRO A 117 6.17 -3.73 3.50
CA PRO A 117 5.43 -4.95 3.13
C PRO A 117 6.16 -6.20 3.64
N VAL A 118 5.38 -7.26 3.92
CA VAL A 118 5.88 -8.52 4.45
C VAL A 118 6.00 -9.54 3.33
N ILE A 119 7.22 -10.02 3.08
CA ILE A 119 7.40 -11.21 2.25
C ILE A 119 6.86 -12.40 3.04
N LEU A 120 5.85 -13.08 2.51
CA LEU A 120 5.21 -14.21 3.19
C LEU A 120 6.12 -15.45 3.09
N PRO A 121 6.56 -16.04 4.21
CA PRO A 121 7.23 -17.34 4.19
C PRO A 121 6.34 -18.42 3.59
N ALA A 122 6.93 -19.44 2.96
CA ALA A 122 6.18 -20.49 2.24
C ALA A 122 5.19 -21.27 3.12
N ASN A 123 5.45 -21.37 4.43
CA ASN A 123 4.58 -22.01 5.42
C ASN A 123 3.57 -21.06 6.07
N THR A 124 3.35 -19.86 5.51
CA THR A 124 2.31 -18.93 5.97
C THR A 124 0.94 -19.54 5.71
N ALA A 125 0.15 -19.69 6.78
CA ALA A 125 -1.23 -20.18 6.70
C ALA A 125 -2.24 -19.04 6.92
N PHE A 126 -1.90 -18.03 7.73
CA PHE A 126 -2.78 -16.91 8.04
C PHE A 126 -2.04 -15.58 7.97
N ILE A 127 -2.81 -14.51 7.76
CA ILE A 127 -2.34 -13.13 7.90
C ILE A 127 -3.14 -12.49 9.02
N ARG A 128 -2.44 -11.83 9.95
CA ARG A 128 -3.04 -11.00 10.99
C ARG A 128 -2.71 -9.54 10.71
N VAL A 129 -3.74 -8.69 10.72
CA VAL A 129 -3.60 -7.24 10.58
C VAL A 129 -4.03 -6.60 11.90
N ASP A 130 -3.13 -5.83 12.51
CA ASP A 130 -3.43 -5.08 13.73
C ASP A 130 -3.92 -3.68 13.34
N THR A 131 -5.24 -3.50 13.36
CA THR A 131 -5.91 -2.23 13.03
C THR A 131 -5.76 -1.17 14.13
N GLY A 132 -5.26 -1.54 15.32
CA GLY A 132 -4.86 -0.60 16.37
C GLY A 132 -3.45 -0.05 16.14
N ALA A 133 -2.58 -0.80 15.46
CA ALA A 133 -1.21 -0.41 15.13
C ALA A 133 -1.12 0.26 13.76
N ARG A 134 -1.60 1.51 13.65
CA ARG A 134 -1.50 2.33 12.43
C ARG A 134 -0.23 3.19 12.42
N LYS A 135 0.41 3.30 11.26
CA LYS A 135 1.46 4.29 10.99
C LYS A 135 1.10 5.18 9.82
N LEU A 136 1.36 6.48 10.00
CA LEU A 136 1.10 7.47 8.98
C LEU A 136 2.06 7.26 7.81
N GLY A 137 1.53 7.30 6.58
CA GLY A 137 2.35 7.29 5.38
C GLY A 137 3.25 8.54 5.30
N PRO A 138 4.48 8.41 4.79
CA PRO A 138 5.44 9.50 4.68
C PRO A 138 4.93 10.60 3.73
N SER A 139 5.35 11.83 4.01
CA SER A 139 5.20 12.92 3.04
C SER A 139 6.23 12.75 1.94
N GLU A 140 5.79 12.83 0.69
CA GLU A 140 6.66 12.62 -0.46
C GLU A 140 6.45 13.71 -1.50
N ARG A 141 7.54 14.06 -2.17
CA ARG A 141 7.51 14.93 -3.35
C ARG A 141 6.67 14.24 -4.43
N LEU A 142 5.85 15.00 -5.14
CA LEU A 142 5.01 14.46 -6.22
C LEU A 142 5.89 13.75 -7.24
N LEU A 143 5.49 12.53 -7.61
CA LEU A 143 6.23 11.72 -8.58
C LEU A 143 6.25 12.31 -9.99
N CYS A 144 5.27 13.17 -10.33
CA CYS A 144 5.23 14.18 -11.41
C CYS A 144 3.78 14.75 -11.40
N GLU A 145 3.57 16.02 -11.79
CA GLU A 145 2.23 16.46 -12.18
C GLU A 145 1.90 15.84 -13.55
N PHE A 146 0.66 15.37 -13.75
CA PHE A 146 0.19 14.76 -15.01
C PHE A 146 0.32 15.70 -16.23
N THR A 147 0.73 16.96 -16.03
CA THR A 147 1.03 18.00 -17.01
C THR A 147 2.48 18.00 -17.51
N ASN A 148 3.27 16.95 -17.25
CA ASN A 148 4.70 16.86 -17.62
C ASN A 148 5.60 17.95 -16.98
N ASN A 149 5.13 18.64 -15.95
CA ASN A 149 6.00 19.45 -15.11
C ASN A 149 6.53 18.58 -13.97
N CYS A 150 7.63 17.90 -14.23
CA CYS A 150 8.51 17.42 -13.18
C CYS A 150 9.58 18.52 -12.98
N PRO A 151 9.96 18.86 -11.74
CA PRO A 151 10.98 19.88 -11.47
C PRO A 151 12.34 19.52 -12.05
#